data_AF-A0A953IZB2-F1
#
_entry.id   AF-A0A953IZB2-F1
#
_cell.length_a   1.000
_cell.length_b   1.000
_cell.length_c   1.000
_cell.angle_alpha   90.00
_cell.angle_beta   90.00
_cell.angle_gamma   90.00
#
_symmetry.space_group_name_H-M   'P 1'
#
loop_
_entity.id
_entity.type
_entity.pdbx_description
1 polymer ?
#
loop_
_entity_poly.entity_id
_entity_poly.type
_entity_poly.pdbx_seq_one_letter_code
_entity_poly.pdbx_strand_id
1 'polypeptide(L)'
;MSASVKGRKPATFTLQDPDVTLESPAAAEDLSMLRDLDDQFGVPAVIPAAPAKPKRWRIRWGALFWSAVSGLVVMGLGLAVVRLVTDLLSYSPALGYAAAILAGIAGLALLAILTRELAGLARLASVDTARAHAARAIESDDRVQGQAVVGELLSLTRRMPNLARGRARLENHRND
;
A
#
# COMPACT_ATOMS: atom_id res chain seq x y z
N MET A 1 38.88 -7.60 37.42
CA MET A 1 39.64 -6.54 36.74
C MET A 1 38.92 -6.23 35.43
N SER A 2 38.00 -5.26 35.43
CA SER A 2 37.09 -4.99 34.31
C SER A 2 37.68 -3.93 33.38
N ALA A 3 37.86 -4.25 32.10
CA ALA A 3 38.31 -3.30 31.09
C ALA A 3 37.13 -2.42 30.62
N SER A 4 37.24 -1.12 30.88
CA SER A 4 36.27 -0.10 30.43
C SER A 4 36.39 0.11 28.92
N VAL A 5 35.40 -0.31 28.14
CA VAL A 5 35.31 -0.02 26.70
C VAL A 5 34.97 1.45 26.53
N LYS A 6 35.97 2.26 26.18
CA LYS A 6 35.83 3.69 25.90
C LYS A 6 35.03 3.87 24.61
N GLY A 7 33.80 4.37 24.71
CA GLY A 7 32.94 4.63 23.56
C GLY A 7 33.60 5.62 22.58
N ARG A 8 33.78 5.20 21.32
CA ARG A 8 34.17 6.11 20.24
C ARG A 8 32.95 6.92 19.80
N LYS A 9 33.15 8.24 19.66
CA LYS A 9 32.12 9.13 19.12
C LYS A 9 31.92 8.83 17.62
N PRO A 10 30.69 8.95 17.08
CA PRO A 10 30.45 8.76 15.66
C PRO A 10 31.22 9.83 14.85
N ALA A 11 32.00 9.39 13.88
CA ALA A 11 32.71 10.24 12.94
C ALA A 11 32.08 10.10 11.55
N THR A 12 31.88 11.22 10.87
CA THR A 12 31.40 11.27 9.49
C THR A 12 32.59 11.11 8.56
N PHE A 13 32.66 10.00 7.84
CA PHE A 13 33.69 9.79 6.81
C PHE A 13 33.31 10.55 5.54
N THR A 14 34.20 11.43 5.08
CA THR A 14 34.08 12.09 3.78
C THR A 14 35.05 11.43 2.81
N LEU A 15 34.65 11.32 1.54
CA LEU A 15 35.45 10.70 0.45
C LEU A 15 36.80 11.41 0.16
N GLN A 16 37.14 12.46 0.92
CA GLN A 16 38.35 13.26 0.76
C GLN A 16 39.30 13.14 1.96
N ASP A 17 39.07 12.21 2.88
CA ASP A 17 39.94 11.99 4.03
C ASP A 17 41.23 11.26 3.58
N PRO A 18 42.43 11.82 3.81
CA PRO A 18 43.70 11.25 3.33
C PRO A 18 44.08 9.89 3.94
N ASP A 19 43.36 9.43 4.96
CA ASP A 19 43.53 8.11 5.59
C ASP A 19 42.59 7.04 5.01
N VAL A 20 41.84 7.35 3.93
CA VAL A 20 40.93 6.42 3.25
C VAL A 20 41.53 5.98 1.92
N THR A 21 42.14 4.80 1.91
CA THR A 21 42.63 4.15 0.69
C THR A 21 41.47 3.48 -0.07
N LEU A 22 41.20 3.95 -1.28
CA LEU A 22 40.30 3.28 -2.22
C LEU A 22 41.12 2.25 -3.01
N GLU A 23 40.87 0.96 -2.78
CA GLU A 23 41.35 -0.09 -3.67
C GLU A 23 40.59 0.01 -5.00
N SER A 24 41.28 0.43 -6.06
CA SER A 24 40.75 0.45 -7.42
C SER A 24 40.65 -0.99 -7.93
N PRO A 25 39.53 -1.42 -8.54
CA PRO A 25 39.35 -2.79 -9.00
C PRO A 25 40.13 -3.00 -10.30
N ALA A 26 41.44 -3.17 -10.20
CA ALA A 26 42.32 -3.62 -11.29
C ALA A 26 42.27 -5.16 -11.47
N ALA A 27 41.13 -5.78 -11.15
CA ALA A 27 40.89 -7.22 -11.25
C ALA A 27 39.56 -7.51 -12.00
N ALA A 28 39.24 -6.69 -13.01
CA ALA A 28 38.05 -6.84 -13.84
C ALA A 28 38.32 -7.65 -15.13
N GLU A 29 39.42 -8.42 -15.22
CA GLU A 29 39.74 -9.20 -16.42
C GLU A 29 39.29 -10.66 -16.40
N ASP A 30 38.66 -11.18 -15.33
CA ASP A 30 38.18 -12.57 -15.37
C ASP A 30 36.75 -12.75 -14.88
N LEU A 31 35.83 -12.01 -15.51
CA LEU A 31 34.39 -12.29 -15.45
C LEU A 31 33.97 -13.38 -16.46
N SER A 32 34.89 -13.83 -17.33
CA SER A 32 34.71 -14.97 -18.24
C SER A 32 34.55 -16.29 -17.48
N MET A 33 35.37 -16.53 -16.46
CA MET A 33 35.30 -17.77 -15.68
C MET A 33 34.03 -17.88 -14.83
N LEU A 34 33.43 -16.75 -14.44
CA LEU A 34 32.13 -16.70 -13.75
C LEU A 34 30.94 -16.95 -14.69
N ARG A 35 31.08 -16.65 -15.99
CA ARG A 35 30.08 -16.98 -17.02
C ARG A 35 30.04 -18.50 -17.27
N ASP A 36 31.20 -19.14 -17.39
CA ASP A 36 31.29 -20.59 -17.68
C ASP A 36 30.81 -21.48 -16.52
N LEU A 37 30.80 -20.97 -15.28
CA LEU A 37 30.25 -21.70 -14.14
C LEU A 37 28.72 -21.70 -14.13
N ASP A 38 28.07 -20.66 -14.67
CA ASP A 38 26.60 -20.61 -14.79
C ASP A 38 26.07 -21.66 -15.78
N ASP A 39 26.81 -21.88 -16.89
CA ASP A 39 26.47 -22.88 -17.90
C ASP A 39 26.74 -24.34 -17.43
N GLN A 40 27.74 -24.57 -16.56
CA GLN A 40 28.07 -25.92 -16.07
C GLN A 40 27.17 -26.40 -14.93
N PHE A 41 26.57 -25.48 -14.15
CA PHE A 41 25.59 -25.78 -13.10
C PHE A 41 24.14 -25.57 -13.54
N GLY A 42 23.86 -25.73 -14.84
CA GLY A 42 22.52 -25.81 -15.42
C GLY A 42 21.71 -27.02 -14.92
N VAL A 43 21.55 -27.15 -13.62
CA VAL A 43 20.47 -27.93 -13.01
C VAL A 43 19.25 -27.04 -13.17
N PRO A 44 18.29 -27.36 -14.06
CA PRO A 44 17.02 -26.68 -14.00
C PRO A 44 16.48 -26.92 -12.59
N ALA A 45 16.47 -25.87 -11.77
CA ALA A 45 15.75 -25.89 -10.51
C ALA A 45 14.27 -25.97 -10.89
N VAL A 46 13.81 -27.20 -11.14
CA VAL A 46 12.41 -27.54 -11.23
C VAL A 46 11.88 -27.29 -9.83
N ILE A 47 11.41 -26.06 -9.58
CA ILE A 47 10.65 -25.74 -8.38
C ILE A 47 9.36 -26.54 -8.54
N PRO A 48 9.13 -27.62 -7.79
CA PRO A 48 7.86 -28.31 -7.86
C PRO A 48 6.78 -27.30 -7.50
N ALA A 49 5.82 -27.09 -8.41
CA ALA A 49 4.69 -26.20 -8.21
C ALA A 49 4.07 -26.52 -6.84
N ALA A 50 4.26 -25.61 -5.88
CA ALA A 50 3.76 -25.82 -4.53
C ALA A 50 2.24 -26.01 -4.62
N PRO A 51 1.65 -27.07 -4.04
CA PRO A 51 0.22 -27.28 -4.12
C PRO A 51 -0.49 -26.06 -3.55
N ALA A 52 -1.43 -25.50 -4.32
CA ALA A 52 -2.24 -24.34 -3.92
C ALA A 52 -2.90 -24.64 -2.57
N LYS A 53 -2.33 -24.09 -1.49
CA LYS A 53 -2.85 -24.31 -0.13
C LYS A 53 -4.32 -23.86 -0.12
N PRO A 54 -5.27 -24.71 0.30
CA PRO A 54 -6.68 -24.32 0.32
C PRO A 54 -6.82 -23.06 1.17
N LYS A 55 -7.46 -22.03 0.60
CA LYS A 55 -7.70 -20.74 1.25
C LYS A 55 -8.63 -21.00 2.44
N ARG A 56 -8.05 -21.28 3.60
CA ARG A 56 -8.76 -21.57 4.83
C ARG A 56 -9.56 -20.32 5.21
N TRP A 57 -10.89 -20.39 5.16
CA TRP A 57 -11.77 -19.34 5.65
C TRP A 57 -11.71 -19.32 7.17
N ARG A 58 -10.64 -18.74 7.72
CA ARG A 58 -10.58 -18.45 9.15
C ARG A 58 -11.48 -17.24 9.40
N ILE A 59 -12.57 -17.47 10.13
CA ILE A 59 -13.39 -16.40 10.69
C ILE A 59 -12.47 -15.48 11.48
N ARG A 60 -12.39 -14.22 11.04
CA ARG A 60 -11.57 -13.19 11.70
C ARG A 60 -12.32 -12.73 12.94
N TRP A 61 -12.24 -13.49 14.04
CA TRP A 61 -12.87 -13.13 15.33
C TRP A 61 -12.58 -11.69 15.76
N GLY A 62 -11.37 -11.19 15.49
CA GLY A 62 -11.02 -9.78 15.71
C GLY A 62 -11.83 -8.81 14.86
N ALA A 63 -12.06 -9.09 13.57
CA ALA A 63 -12.90 -8.26 12.72
C ALA A 63 -14.37 -8.29 13.19
N LEU A 64 -14.85 -9.46 13.64
CA LEU A 64 -16.20 -9.58 14.19
C LEU A 64 -16.36 -8.74 15.48
N PHE A 65 -15.42 -8.87 16.42
CA PHE A 65 -15.40 -8.07 17.65
C PHE A 65 -15.38 -6.57 17.35
N TRP A 66 -14.47 -6.10 16.49
CA TRP A 66 -14.37 -4.68 16.16
C TRP A 66 -15.59 -4.16 15.39
N SER A 67 -16.23 -5.00 14.56
CA SER A 67 -17.49 -4.62 13.90
C SER A 67 -18.65 -4.50 14.89
N ALA A 68 -18.72 -5.38 15.89
CA ALA A 68 -19.74 -5.30 16.93
C ALA A 68 -19.53 -4.07 17.84
N VAL A 69 -18.28 -3.78 18.23
CA VAL A 69 -17.93 -2.60 19.03
C VAL A 69 -18.25 -1.31 18.28
N SER A 70 -17.85 -1.21 17.00
CA SER A 70 -18.16 -0.01 16.21
C SER A 70 -19.66 0.17 16.02
N GLY A 71 -20.38 -0.93 15.74
CA GLY A 71 -21.84 -0.93 15.64
C GLY A 71 -22.52 -0.45 16.94
N LEU A 72 -22.03 -0.90 18.10
CA LEU A 72 -22.55 -0.48 19.39
C LEU A 72 -22.32 1.02 19.64
N VAL A 73 -21.14 1.53 19.30
CA VAL A 73 -20.81 2.97 19.42
C VAL A 73 -21.71 3.80 18.51
N VAL A 74 -21.88 3.40 17.25
CA VAL A 74 -22.77 4.10 16.28
C VAL A 74 -24.22 4.07 16.76
N MET A 75 -24.70 2.92 17.24
CA MET A 75 -26.06 2.77 17.76
C MET A 75 -26.29 3.65 19.00
N GLY A 76 -25.35 3.63 19.96
CA GLY A 76 -25.41 4.45 21.16
C GLY A 76 -25.43 5.94 20.84
N LEU A 77 -24.56 6.39 19.93
CA LEU A 77 -24.54 7.78 19.49
C LEU A 77 -25.82 8.17 18.75
N GLY A 78 -26.34 7.30 17.87
CA GLY A 78 -27.61 7.53 17.18
C GLY A 78 -28.78 7.69 18.16
N LEU A 79 -28.88 6.81 19.15
CA LEU A 79 -29.89 6.91 20.21
C LEU A 79 -29.73 8.18 21.05
N ALA A 80 -28.49 8.57 21.39
CA ALA A 80 -28.23 9.80 22.14
C ALA A 80 -28.69 11.04 21.36
N VAL A 81 -28.43 11.10 20.05
CA VAL A 81 -28.89 12.19 19.19
C VAL A 81 -30.42 12.22 19.09
N VAL A 82 -31.07 11.07 18.89
CA VAL A 82 -32.54 11.02 18.84
C VAL A 82 -33.14 11.51 20.16
N ARG A 83 -32.63 11.04 21.31
CA ARG A 83 -33.08 11.49 22.64
C ARG A 83 -32.87 12.97 22.83
N LEU A 84 -31.69 13.49 22.49
CA LEU A 84 -31.40 14.92 22.57
C LEU A 84 -32.42 15.74 21.77
N VAL A 85 -32.72 15.33 20.53
CA VAL A 85 -33.71 16.03 19.69
C VAL A 85 -35.10 15.96 20.31
N THR A 86 -35.54 14.79 20.79
CA THR A 86 -36.86 14.64 21.41
C THR A 86 -36.99 15.41 22.73
N ASP A 87 -35.92 15.46 23.53
CA ASP A 87 -35.88 16.18 24.80
C ASP A 87 -35.95 17.69 24.54
N LEU A 88 -35.21 18.18 23.54
CA LEU A 88 -35.25 19.59 23.12
C LEU A 88 -36.61 19.97 22.52
N LEU A 89 -37.21 19.10 21.70
CA LEU A 89 -38.56 19.31 21.17
C LEU A 89 -39.61 19.41 22.30
N SER A 90 -39.47 18.57 23.33
CA SER A 90 -40.37 18.57 24.50
C SER A 90 -40.21 19.83 25.35
N TYR A 91 -39.01 20.41 25.41
CA TYR A 91 -38.74 21.67 26.09
C TYR A 91 -39.19 22.90 25.27
N SER A 92 -38.82 22.97 23.99
CA SER A 92 -39.19 24.04 23.06
C SER A 92 -39.10 23.58 21.60
N PRO A 93 -40.18 23.70 20.80
CA PRO A 93 -40.16 23.28 19.41
C PRO A 93 -39.04 23.92 18.57
N ALA A 94 -38.73 25.19 18.82
CA ALA A 94 -37.69 25.92 18.08
C ALA A 94 -36.28 25.31 18.28
N LEU A 95 -35.93 24.95 19.52
CA LEU A 95 -34.66 24.30 19.84
C LEU A 95 -34.58 22.90 19.24
N GLY A 96 -35.68 22.15 19.29
CA GLY A 96 -35.76 20.82 18.73
C GLY A 96 -35.55 20.78 17.21
N TYR A 97 -36.17 21.71 16.46
CA TYR A 97 -35.91 21.83 15.02
C TYR A 97 -34.47 22.24 14.72
N ALA A 98 -33.89 23.16 15.50
CA ALA A 98 -32.48 23.53 15.35
C ALA A 98 -31.56 22.31 15.55
N ALA A 99 -31.79 21.52 16.60
CA ALA A 99 -31.04 20.30 16.87
C ALA A 99 -31.21 19.25 15.76
N ALA A 100 -32.42 19.06 15.23
CA ALA A 100 -32.70 18.15 14.13
C ALA A 100 -31.95 18.53 12.85
N ILE A 101 -31.94 19.83 12.50
CA ILE A 101 -31.19 20.34 11.34
C ILE A 101 -29.69 20.11 11.52
N LEU A 102 -29.14 20.44 12.70
CA LEU A 102 -27.72 20.21 13.00
C LEU A 102 -27.35 18.73 12.92
N ALA A 103 -28.19 17.83 13.46
CA ALA A 103 -27.99 16.40 13.37
C ALA A 103 -27.99 15.90 11.91
N GLY A 104 -28.91 16.41 11.08
CA GLY A 104 -28.96 16.11 9.65
C GLY A 104 -27.69 16.56 8.91
N ILE A 105 -27.24 17.80 9.16
CA ILE A 105 -25.99 18.34 8.57
C ILE A 105 -24.79 17.50 9.02
N ALA A 106 -24.69 17.18 10.30
CA ALA A 106 -23.61 16.35 10.84
C ALA A 106 -23.59 14.96 10.19
N GLY A 107 -24.76 14.32 10.02
CA GLY A 107 -24.88 13.03 9.33
C GLY A 107 -24.46 13.07 7.87
N LEU A 108 -24.88 14.11 7.13
CA LEU A 108 -24.47 14.32 5.74
C LEU A 108 -22.96 14.59 5.61
N ALA A 109 -22.41 15.43 6.48
CA ALA A 109 -20.97 15.71 6.52
C ALA A 109 -20.17 14.44 6.83
N LEU A 110 -20.62 13.63 7.79
CA LEU A 110 -20.01 12.34 8.11
C LEU A 110 -20.03 11.41 6.88
N LEU A 111 -21.15 11.30 6.18
CA LEU A 111 -21.26 10.49 4.96
C LEU A 111 -20.32 10.99 3.85
N ALA A 112 -20.21 12.31 3.68
CA ALA A 112 -19.29 12.92 2.71
C ALA A 112 -17.81 12.63 3.06
N ILE A 113 -17.46 12.66 4.34
CA ILE A 113 -16.11 12.30 4.80
C ILE A 113 -15.85 10.81 4.57
N LEU A 114 -16.77 9.93 4.99
CA LEU A 114 -16.62 8.49 4.79
C LEU A 114 -16.45 8.13 3.31
N THR A 115 -17.27 8.69 2.42
CA THR A 115 -17.15 8.44 0.98
C THR A 115 -15.83 8.97 0.40
N ARG A 116 -15.36 10.15 0.85
CA ARG A 116 -14.06 10.70 0.47
C ARG A 116 -12.89 9.84 0.93
N GLU A 117 -12.93 9.36 2.17
CA GLU A 117 -11.88 8.51 2.73
C GLU A 117 -11.88 7.12 2.06
N LEU A 118 -13.05 6.53 1.85
CA LEU A 118 -13.18 5.26 1.12
C LEU A 118 -12.69 5.39 -0.33
N ALA A 119 -12.97 6.51 -1.00
CA ALA A 119 -12.42 6.79 -2.33
C ALA A 119 -10.89 6.98 -2.29
N GLY A 120 -10.37 7.62 -1.25
CA GLY A 120 -8.93 7.74 -0.99
C GLY A 120 -8.27 6.39 -0.77
N LEU A 121 -8.87 5.51 0.03
CA LEU A 121 -8.38 4.16 0.29
C LEU A 121 -8.48 3.26 -0.93
N ALA A 122 -9.54 3.37 -1.74
CA ALA A 122 -9.66 2.66 -3.01
C ALA A 122 -8.52 3.00 -3.97
N ARG A 123 -8.04 4.26 -3.94
CA ARG A 123 -6.88 4.70 -4.70
C ARG A 123 -5.58 4.02 -4.23
N LEU A 124 -5.42 3.76 -2.93
CA LEU A 124 -4.28 2.96 -2.43
C LEU A 124 -4.43 1.47 -2.79
N ALA A 125 -5.63 0.91 -2.68
CA ALA A 125 -5.88 -0.49 -3.02
C ALA A 125 -5.55 -0.81 -4.49
N SER A 126 -5.75 0.16 -5.38
CA SER A 126 -5.38 0.03 -6.79
C SER A 126 -3.85 -0.06 -7.04
N VAL A 127 -3.03 0.38 -6.08
CA VAL A 127 -1.56 0.23 -6.14
C VAL A 127 -1.15 -1.20 -5.77
N ASP A 128 -1.86 -1.83 -4.82
CA ASP A 128 -1.59 -3.22 -4.44
C ASP A 128 -2.04 -4.22 -5.52
N THR A 129 -3.17 -3.96 -6.21
CA THR A 129 -3.59 -4.79 -7.35
C THR A 129 -2.61 -4.67 -8.52
N ALA A 130 -2.08 -3.47 -8.76
CA ALA A 130 -1.00 -3.21 -9.70
C ALA A 130 0.30 -3.95 -9.34
N ARG A 131 0.72 -3.91 -8.06
CA ARG A 131 1.89 -4.66 -7.58
C ARG A 131 1.71 -6.16 -7.69
N ALA A 132 0.51 -6.67 -7.36
CA ALA A 132 0.19 -8.09 -7.47
C ALA A 132 0.16 -8.57 -8.93
N HIS A 133 -0.30 -7.75 -9.87
CA HIS A 133 -0.25 -8.08 -11.29
C HIS A 133 1.17 -7.99 -11.86
N ALA A 134 1.96 -7.00 -11.46
CA ALA A 134 3.36 -6.90 -11.84
C ALA A 134 4.18 -8.10 -11.35
N ALA A 135 3.94 -8.57 -10.12
CA ALA A 135 4.58 -9.77 -9.58
C ALA A 135 4.24 -11.02 -10.38
N ARG A 136 2.98 -11.19 -10.81
CA ARG A 136 2.56 -12.33 -11.66
C ARG A 136 3.09 -12.24 -13.09
N ALA A 137 3.15 -11.04 -13.66
CA ALA A 137 3.67 -10.84 -15.02
C ALA A 137 5.16 -11.20 -15.11
N ILE A 138 5.95 -10.83 -14.09
CA ILE A 138 7.36 -11.21 -13.95
C ILE A 138 7.53 -12.73 -13.85
N GLU A 139 6.59 -13.41 -13.18
CA GLU A 139 6.63 -14.86 -13.01
C GLU A 139 6.19 -15.64 -14.27
N SER A 140 5.29 -15.07 -15.08
CA SER A 140 4.73 -15.74 -16.26
C SER A 140 5.51 -15.56 -17.56
N ASP A 141 6.42 -14.58 -17.63
CA ASP A 141 7.17 -14.15 -18.83
C ASP A 141 6.31 -14.05 -20.12
N ASP A 142 5.01 -13.78 -19.96
CA ASP A 142 4.03 -13.76 -21.03
C ASP A 142 3.77 -12.31 -21.47
N ARG A 143 4.30 -11.97 -22.65
CA ARG A 143 4.17 -10.63 -23.25
C ARG A 143 2.70 -10.18 -23.40
N VAL A 144 1.77 -11.11 -23.60
CA VAL A 144 0.35 -10.78 -23.79
C VAL A 144 -0.28 -10.36 -22.46
N GLN A 145 0.06 -11.06 -21.37
CA GLN A 145 -0.37 -10.68 -20.02
C GLN A 145 0.30 -9.39 -19.56
N GLY A 146 1.57 -9.17 -19.89
CA GLY A 146 2.25 -7.90 -19.64
C GLY A 146 1.54 -6.71 -20.27
N GLN A 147 1.10 -6.83 -21.53
CA GLN A 147 0.37 -5.76 -22.22
C GLN A 147 -1.04 -5.50 -21.64
N ALA A 148 -1.71 -6.53 -21.13
CA ALA A 148 -3.01 -6.39 -20.45
C ALA A 148 -2.88 -5.60 -19.13
N VAL A 149 -1.86 -5.92 -18.33
CA VAL A 149 -1.54 -5.21 -17.08
C VAL A 149 -1.20 -3.74 -17.34
N VAL A 150 -0.41 -3.46 -18.38
CA VAL A 150 -0.09 -2.09 -18.78
C VAL A 150 -1.35 -1.31 -19.20
N GLY A 151 -2.30 -1.97 -19.88
CA GLY A 151 -3.58 -1.38 -20.25
C GLY A 151 -4.46 -1.02 -19.04
N GLU A 152 -4.52 -1.91 -18.05
CA GLU A 152 -5.25 -1.66 -16.80
C GLU A 152 -4.62 -0.50 -16.01
N LEU A 153 -3.29 -0.47 -15.92
CA LEU A 153 -2.53 0.62 -15.30
C LEU A 153 -2.75 1.98 -15.99
N LEU A 154 -2.77 2.02 -17.32
CA LEU A 154 -3.08 3.23 -18.08
C LEU A 154 -4.53 3.69 -17.87
N SER A 155 -5.48 2.76 -17.77
CA SER A 155 -6.89 3.08 -17.51
C SER A 155 -7.09 3.70 -16.13
N LEU A 156 -6.40 3.17 -15.12
CA LEU A 156 -6.46 3.62 -13.73
C LEU A 156 -5.77 4.97 -13.54
N THR A 157 -4.65 5.20 -14.24
CA THR A 157 -3.84 6.42 -14.11
C THR A 157 -4.35 7.59 -14.97
N ARG A 158 -5.29 7.36 -15.90
CA ARG A 158 -5.84 8.39 -16.81
C ARG A 158 -6.41 9.62 -16.12
N ARG A 159 -7.00 9.48 -14.93
CA ARG A 159 -7.58 10.60 -14.16
C ARG A 159 -6.57 11.35 -13.29
N MET A 160 -5.29 10.96 -13.29
CA MET A 160 -4.26 11.55 -12.43
C MET A 160 -3.28 12.42 -13.24
N PRO A 161 -3.40 13.76 -13.20
CA PRO A 161 -2.55 14.66 -13.98
C PRO A 161 -1.06 14.57 -13.58
N ASN A 162 -0.78 14.23 -12.31
CA ASN A 162 0.57 14.12 -11.78
C ASN A 162 1.36 12.93 -12.37
N LEU A 163 0.68 11.96 -12.97
CA LEU A 163 1.30 10.77 -13.59
C LEU A 163 1.43 10.90 -15.11
N ALA A 164 1.20 12.09 -15.65
CA ALA A 164 1.22 12.37 -17.08
C ALA A 164 2.52 11.96 -17.79
N ARG A 165 3.67 12.26 -17.19
CA ARG A 165 4.99 11.94 -17.76
C ARG A 165 5.32 10.45 -17.67
N GLY A 166 4.91 9.79 -16.58
CA GLY A 166 5.08 8.35 -16.40
C GLY A 166 4.23 7.54 -17.39
N ARG A 167 2.98 7.96 -17.61
CA ARG A 167 2.08 7.37 -18.62
C ARG A 167 2.69 7.48 -20.01
N ALA A 168 3.23 8.64 -20.38
CA ALA A 168 3.79 8.87 -21.71
C ALA A 168 5.02 7.98 -21.97
N ARG A 169 5.86 7.75 -20.95
CA ARG A 169 6.99 6.81 -21.07
C ARG A 169 6.52 5.37 -21.20
N LEU A 170 5.51 4.95 -20.45
CA LEU A 170 4.94 3.60 -20.54
C LEU A 170 4.26 3.35 -21.90
N GLU A 171 3.56 4.35 -22.45
CA GLU A 171 2.95 4.28 -23.78
C GLU A 171 4.01 4.12 -24.87
N ASN A 172 5.14 4.85 -24.77
CA ASN A 172 6.23 4.74 -25.73
C ASN A 172 6.86 3.34 -25.75
N HIS A 173 7.10 2.73 -24.59
CA HIS A 173 7.69 1.38 -24.50
C HIS A 173 6.69 0.25 -24.84
N ARG A 174 5.39 0.54 -24.91
CA ARG A 174 4.37 -0.43 -25.35
C ARG A 174 4.35 -0.55 -26.88
N ASN A 175 4.71 0.51 -27.59
CA ASN A 175 4.64 0.60 -29.05
C ASN A 175 5.97 0.25 -29.75
N ASP A 176 7.02 -0.06 -28.97
CA ASP A 176 8.34 -0.50 -29.39
C ASP A 176 8.46 -2.02 -29.20
#